data_AF-A0A7S4PQV6-F1
#
_entry.id   AF-A0A7S4PQV6-F1
#
_cell.length_a   1.000
_cell.length_b   1.000
_cell.length_c   1.000
_cell.angle_alpha   90.00
_cell.angle_beta   90.00
_cell.angle_gamma   90.00
#
_symmetry.space_group_name_H-M   'P 1'
#
loop_
_entity.id
_entity.type
_entity.pdbx_description
1 polymer ?
#
loop_
_entity_poly.entity_id
_entity_poly.type
_entity_poly.pdbx_seq_one_letter_code
_entity_poly.pdbx_strand_id
1 'polypeptide(L)'
;PTVIVLASPGLFAPNRPSLFDAQVLAVLNLLSSVVLYNSQSVIDRDALERLAFAIETAMTLSYFEQHKSDKSISRPHLLSVVQNLQLRLEIRGNAVTGKEWIEDTLKQLDQSNNGTSRINEQFHDFFSSLDLVTLPYPVANTKDLPKLSNLPTSELEPAWLAGVKGLWDKITGLSAAKEMGGMKLRGAGLASMIEKWTESINVPVGSFRANSAQELLDHVMAGEVAQAKVKFARLMQSKMDKAMPEAEVRAAAQKAVEEAAGPGALAGFKEALSKGVSDLIEGYVKQNLDLARD
;
A
#
# COMPACT_ATOMS: atom_id res chain seq x y z
N PRO A 1 1.36 15.53 -2.91
CA PRO A 1 1.40 14.06 -2.68
C PRO A 1 -0.05 13.55 -2.67
N THR A 2 -0.33 12.41 -3.31
CA THR A 2 -1.68 11.85 -3.37
C THR A 2 -1.81 10.77 -2.29
N VAL A 3 -2.87 10.86 -1.48
CA VAL A 3 -3.22 9.83 -0.51
C VAL A 3 -4.45 9.09 -1.03
N ILE A 4 -4.40 7.76 -1.01
CA ILE A 4 -5.51 6.90 -1.40
C ILE A 4 -6.04 6.23 -0.13
N VAL A 5 -7.34 6.34 0.11
CA VAL A 5 -8.01 5.67 1.24
C VAL A 5 -8.83 4.51 0.66
N LEU A 6 -8.56 3.30 1.15
CA LEU A 6 -9.25 2.08 0.76
C LEU A 6 -10.20 1.66 1.88
N ALA A 7 -11.46 1.44 1.54
CA ALA A 7 -12.43 0.81 2.44
C ALA A 7 -12.60 -0.65 2.02
N SER A 8 -12.41 -1.59 2.94
CA SER A 8 -12.66 -3.01 2.71
C SER A 8 -13.99 -3.45 3.33
N PRO A 9 -14.57 -4.56 2.85
CA PRO A 9 -15.59 -5.26 3.62
C PRO A 9 -15.06 -5.70 4.99
N GLY A 10 -15.96 -5.87 5.96
CA GLY A 10 -15.59 -6.46 7.26
C GLY A 10 -15.11 -7.91 7.09
N LEU A 11 -14.06 -8.25 7.84
CA LEU A 11 -13.52 -9.61 7.91
C LEU A 11 -14.39 -10.51 8.79
N PHE A 12 -14.28 -11.82 8.59
CA PHE A 12 -14.92 -12.86 9.41
C PHE A 12 -16.45 -12.79 9.42
N ALA A 13 -17.03 -12.33 8.31
CA ALA A 13 -18.47 -12.33 8.14
C ALA A 13 -18.99 -13.79 8.11
N PRO A 14 -20.04 -14.14 8.88
CA PRO A 14 -20.49 -15.53 9.03
C PRO A 14 -21.05 -16.14 7.73
N ASN A 15 -21.39 -15.29 6.76
CA ASN A 15 -21.97 -15.68 5.47
C ASN A 15 -20.93 -15.70 4.34
N ARG A 16 -19.63 -15.74 4.64
CA ARG A 16 -18.56 -15.76 3.62
C ARG A 16 -17.52 -16.84 3.89
N PRO A 17 -16.90 -17.40 2.85
CA PRO A 17 -15.77 -18.32 3.01
C PRO A 17 -14.57 -17.60 3.63
N SER A 18 -13.78 -18.31 4.45
CA SER A 18 -12.52 -17.80 5.03
C SER A 18 -11.50 -17.35 3.97
N LEU A 19 -11.54 -17.97 2.78
CA LEU A 19 -10.72 -17.56 1.64
C LEU A 19 -10.95 -16.09 1.25
N PHE A 20 -12.19 -15.58 1.40
CA PHE A 20 -12.50 -14.20 1.08
C PHE A 20 -11.73 -13.22 1.98
N ASP A 21 -11.61 -13.53 3.28
CA ASP A 21 -10.86 -12.71 4.22
C ASP A 21 -9.37 -12.68 3.87
N ALA A 22 -8.81 -13.83 3.50
CA ALA A 22 -7.43 -13.94 3.04
C ALA A 22 -7.18 -13.13 1.75
N GLN A 23 -8.12 -13.18 0.81
CA GLN A 23 -8.08 -12.38 -0.42
C GLN A 23 -8.11 -10.87 -0.14
N VAL A 24 -8.96 -10.42 0.79
CA VAL A 24 -9.01 -9.01 1.21
C VAL A 24 -7.68 -8.60 1.86
N LEU A 25 -7.14 -9.41 2.77
CA LEU A 25 -5.85 -9.15 3.41
C LEU A 25 -4.70 -9.09 2.40
N ALA A 26 -4.68 -10.00 1.43
CA ALA A 26 -3.70 -9.99 0.34
C ALA A 26 -3.73 -8.69 -0.46
N VAL A 27 -4.92 -8.19 -0.82
CA VAL A 27 -5.10 -6.88 -1.49
C VAL A 27 -4.61 -5.74 -0.61
N LEU A 28 -5.00 -5.73 0.67
CA LEU A 28 -4.60 -4.68 1.61
C LEU A 28 -3.09 -4.64 1.78
N ASN A 29 -2.44 -5.81 1.86
CA ASN A 29 -0.99 -5.92 1.90
C ASN A 29 -0.34 -5.38 0.62
N LEU A 30 -0.88 -5.79 -0.51
CA LEU A 30 -0.36 -5.44 -1.83
C LEU A 30 -0.44 -3.93 -2.10
N LEU A 31 -1.51 -3.24 -1.69
CA LEU A 31 -1.76 -1.86 -2.10
C LEU A 31 -1.45 -0.81 -1.03
N SER A 32 -1.51 -1.17 0.25
CA SER A 32 -1.46 -0.19 1.33
C SER A 32 -0.02 0.05 1.81
N SER A 33 0.24 1.24 2.34
CA SER A 33 1.41 1.54 3.19
C SER A 33 1.07 1.50 4.68
N VAL A 34 -0.21 1.68 5.02
CA VAL A 34 -0.74 1.54 6.39
C VAL A 34 -2.07 0.79 6.30
N VAL A 35 -2.25 -0.25 7.12
CA VAL A 35 -3.49 -1.00 7.27
C VAL A 35 -4.05 -0.73 8.66
N LEU A 36 -5.32 -0.31 8.70
CA LEU A 36 -6.06 -0.14 9.95
C LEU A 36 -6.88 -1.40 10.22
N TYR A 37 -6.53 -2.14 11.27
CA TYR A 37 -7.35 -3.25 11.73
C TYR A 37 -8.25 -2.77 12.88
N ASN A 38 -9.52 -2.56 12.60
CA ASN A 38 -10.46 -1.98 13.55
C ASN A 38 -11.27 -3.06 14.29
N SER A 39 -11.14 -3.12 15.61
CA SER A 39 -11.84 -4.06 16.49
C SER A 39 -12.58 -3.34 17.64
N GLN A 40 -13.37 -4.09 18.41
CA GLN A 40 -14.17 -3.56 19.52
C GLN A 40 -13.81 -4.27 20.83
N SER A 41 -13.82 -3.51 21.93
CA SER A 41 -13.81 -3.91 23.34
C SER A 41 -12.59 -4.65 23.86
N VAL A 42 -12.25 -5.81 23.28
CA VAL A 42 -11.22 -6.72 23.76
C VAL A 42 -10.48 -7.30 22.56
N ILE A 43 -9.16 -7.42 22.68
CA ILE A 43 -8.37 -8.28 21.80
C ILE A 43 -8.22 -9.61 22.52
N ASP A 44 -9.02 -10.60 22.12
CA ASP A 44 -8.90 -11.95 22.64
C ASP A 44 -7.98 -12.82 21.77
N ARG A 45 -7.63 -13.99 22.32
CA ARG A 45 -6.79 -14.99 21.65
C ARG A 45 -7.41 -15.44 20.34
N ASP A 46 -8.69 -15.79 20.36
CA ASP A 46 -9.39 -16.37 19.21
C ASP A 46 -9.40 -15.41 18.01
N ALA A 47 -9.59 -14.10 18.25
CA ALA A 47 -9.53 -13.09 17.20
C ALA A 47 -8.14 -12.97 16.59
N LEU A 48 -7.08 -13.03 17.41
CA LEU A 48 -5.70 -12.98 16.93
C LEU A 48 -5.31 -14.26 16.18
N GLU A 49 -5.69 -15.44 16.66
CA GLU A 49 -5.43 -16.71 15.97
C GLU A 49 -6.19 -16.80 14.64
N ARG A 50 -7.45 -16.32 14.59
CA ARG A 50 -8.21 -16.21 13.33
C ARG A 50 -7.57 -15.25 12.34
N LEU A 51 -7.09 -14.10 12.82
CA LEU A 51 -6.38 -13.15 11.98
C LEU A 51 -5.05 -13.73 11.48
N ALA A 52 -4.30 -14.44 12.34
CA ALA A 52 -3.07 -15.12 11.97
C ALA A 52 -3.31 -16.17 10.86
N PHE A 53 -4.36 -16.97 10.99
CA PHE A 53 -4.74 -17.95 9.96
C PHE A 53 -5.11 -17.27 8.62
N ALA A 54 -5.84 -16.16 8.67
CA ALA A 54 -6.18 -15.40 7.47
C ALA A 54 -4.94 -14.74 6.83
N ILE A 55 -3.99 -14.26 7.65
CA ILE A 55 -2.69 -13.75 7.21
C ILE A 55 -1.87 -14.86 6.54
N GLU A 56 -1.78 -16.04 7.15
CA GLU A 56 -1.08 -17.19 6.59
C GLU A 56 -1.66 -17.58 5.22
N THR A 57 -2.98 -17.66 5.13
CA THR A 57 -3.66 -17.93 3.86
C THR A 57 -3.38 -16.82 2.84
N ALA A 58 -3.45 -15.55 3.25
CA ALA A 58 -3.13 -14.41 2.40
C ALA A 58 -1.68 -14.46 1.89
N MET A 59 -0.74 -14.94 2.71
CA MET A 59 0.64 -15.12 2.30
C MET A 59 0.80 -16.14 1.18
N THR A 60 0.00 -17.21 1.17
CA THR A 60 0.01 -18.19 0.07
C THR A 60 -0.61 -17.64 -1.23
N LEU A 61 -1.48 -16.63 -1.13
CA LEU A 61 -2.14 -16.00 -2.27
C LEU A 61 -1.35 -14.81 -2.84
N SER A 62 -0.50 -14.15 -2.05
CA SER A 62 0.13 -12.90 -2.49
C SER A 62 1.50 -13.12 -3.09
N TYR A 63 2.03 -12.07 -3.72
CA TYR A 63 3.40 -11.97 -4.22
C TYR A 63 4.44 -11.84 -3.09
N PHE A 64 4.31 -12.62 -2.01
CA PHE A 64 5.25 -12.60 -0.90
C PHE A 64 6.56 -13.25 -1.32
N GLU A 65 7.61 -12.43 -1.44
CA GLU A 65 8.96 -12.96 -1.30
C GLU A 65 9.34 -12.93 0.18
N GLN A 66 9.78 -14.07 0.72
CA GLN A 66 10.18 -14.22 2.12
C GLN A 66 11.45 -13.42 2.48
N HIS A 67 12.00 -12.62 1.56
CA HIS A 67 13.28 -11.94 1.73
C HIS A 67 13.27 -10.50 1.19
N LYS A 68 14.07 -9.65 1.80
CA LYS A 68 14.43 -8.30 1.30
C LYS A 68 15.26 -8.45 0.02
N SER A 69 14.63 -8.87 -1.07
CA SER A 69 15.22 -8.80 -2.40
C SER A 69 15.01 -7.39 -2.96
N ASP A 70 15.85 -7.00 -3.93
CA ASP A 70 15.70 -5.76 -4.70
C ASP A 70 14.39 -5.72 -5.52
N LYS A 71 13.56 -6.76 -5.44
CA LYS A 71 12.28 -6.93 -6.17
C LYS A 71 11.08 -6.98 -5.22
N SER A 72 11.30 -6.79 -3.92
CA SER A 72 10.26 -6.86 -2.90
C SER A 72 9.25 -5.71 -3.01
N ILE A 73 8.02 -6.01 -2.61
CA ILE A 73 6.95 -5.04 -2.44
C ILE A 73 7.02 -4.53 -1.00
N SER A 74 6.96 -3.21 -0.82
CA SER A 74 6.88 -2.60 0.51
C SER A 74 5.66 -3.11 1.27
N ARG A 75 5.86 -3.61 2.49
CA ARG A 75 4.78 -4.12 3.35
C ARG A 75 4.17 -2.99 4.17
N PRO A 76 2.84 -3.00 4.41
CA PRO A 76 2.21 -1.96 5.20
C PRO A 76 2.55 -2.07 6.68
N HIS A 77 2.41 -0.95 7.38
CA HIS A 77 2.33 -0.91 8.84
C HIS A 77 0.94 -1.38 9.29
N LEU A 78 0.84 -2.23 10.30
CA LEU A 78 -0.42 -2.54 10.98
C LEU A 78 -0.64 -1.54 12.11
N LEU A 79 -1.75 -0.81 12.06
CA LEU A 79 -2.31 -0.10 13.20
C LEU A 79 -3.57 -0.82 13.66
N SER A 80 -3.49 -1.52 14.79
CA SER A 80 -4.65 -2.13 15.44
C SER A 80 -5.41 -1.05 16.20
N VAL A 81 -6.60 -0.70 15.72
CA VAL A 81 -7.48 0.30 16.35
C VAL A 81 -8.52 -0.43 17.19
N VAL A 82 -8.39 -0.37 18.51
CA VAL A 82 -9.34 -0.98 19.43
C VAL A 82 -10.28 0.07 19.97
N GLN A 83 -11.54 -0.01 19.54
CA GLN A 83 -12.58 0.85 20.06
C GLN A 83 -13.06 0.35 21.42
N ASN A 84 -13.30 1.27 22.36
CA ASN A 84 -13.90 1.01 23.66
C ASN A 84 -13.15 -0.05 24.49
N LEU A 85 -11.82 -0.04 24.43
CA LEU A 85 -10.99 -1.03 25.13
C LEU A 85 -11.35 -1.07 26.63
N GLN A 86 -11.74 -2.24 27.13
CA GLN A 86 -12.12 -2.44 28.53
C GLN A 86 -10.93 -2.77 29.44
N LEU A 87 -9.79 -3.13 28.84
CA LEU A 87 -8.55 -3.48 29.53
C LEU A 87 -7.61 -2.28 29.60
N ARG A 88 -6.74 -2.27 30.60
CA ARG A 88 -5.60 -1.33 30.63
C ARG A 88 -4.47 -1.89 29.79
N LEU A 89 -3.75 -1.01 29.08
CA LEU A 89 -2.51 -1.37 28.38
C LEU A 89 -1.38 -1.50 29.40
N GLU A 90 -1.40 -2.60 30.14
CA GLU A 90 -0.43 -2.91 31.20
C GLU A 90 0.20 -4.28 30.96
N ILE A 91 1.52 -4.38 31.17
CA ILE A 91 2.26 -5.65 31.23
C ILE A 91 2.87 -5.76 32.62
N ARG A 92 2.50 -6.83 33.34
CA ARG A 92 2.94 -7.08 34.73
C ARG A 92 2.70 -5.87 35.66
N GLY A 93 1.57 -5.18 35.47
CA GLY A 93 1.17 -4.02 36.26
C GLY A 93 1.83 -2.68 35.85
N ASN A 94 2.70 -2.66 34.84
CA ASN A 94 3.30 -1.43 34.33
C ASN A 94 2.58 -0.99 33.07
N ALA A 95 2.26 0.31 32.96
CA ALA A 95 1.70 0.88 31.75
C ALA A 95 2.71 0.76 30.59
N VAL A 96 2.21 0.36 29.42
CA VAL A 96 3.01 0.17 28.20
C VAL A 96 2.39 0.87 27.01
N THR A 97 3.18 1.10 25.97
CA THR A 97 2.71 1.61 24.69
C THR A 97 1.90 0.52 23.94
N GLY A 98 1.07 0.95 22.98
CA GLY A 98 0.32 0.01 22.13
C GLY A 98 1.22 -0.96 21.37
N LYS A 99 2.34 -0.46 20.83
CA LYS A 99 3.39 -1.27 20.22
C LYS A 99 3.95 -2.33 21.16
N GLU A 100 4.36 -1.95 22.38
CA GLU A 100 4.87 -2.93 23.35
C GLU A 100 3.82 -3.98 23.71
N TRP A 101 2.56 -3.55 23.85
CA TRP A 101 1.45 -4.44 24.16
C TRP A 101 1.20 -5.49 23.07
N ILE A 102 1.13 -5.09 21.78
CA ILE A 102 0.85 -6.02 20.68
C ILE A 102 2.02 -6.99 20.45
N GLU A 103 3.27 -6.49 20.55
CA GLU A 103 4.47 -7.31 20.43
C GLU A 103 4.58 -8.36 21.54
N ASP A 104 4.26 -7.99 22.79
CA ASP A 104 4.25 -8.93 23.91
C ASP A 104 3.11 -9.94 23.79
N THR A 105 1.92 -9.50 23.37
CA THR A 105 0.76 -10.37 23.18
C THR A 105 1.04 -11.47 22.16
N LEU A 106 1.62 -11.13 20.99
CA LEU A 106 1.96 -12.12 19.97
C LEU A 106 3.04 -13.11 20.45
N LYS A 107 4.02 -12.65 21.23
CA LYS A 107 5.02 -13.55 21.85
C LYS A 107 4.39 -14.52 22.85
N GLN A 108 3.45 -14.05 23.66
CA GLN A 108 2.73 -14.91 24.61
C GLN A 108 1.86 -15.96 23.90
N LEU A 109 1.23 -15.59 22.78
CA LEU A 109 0.49 -16.53 21.92
C LEU A 109 1.39 -17.68 21.45
N ASP A 110 2.58 -17.36 20.94
CA ASP A 110 3.51 -18.40 20.50
C ASP A 110 3.97 -19.32 21.63
N GLN A 111 4.32 -18.75 22.78
CA GLN A 111 4.75 -19.51 23.97
C GLN A 111 3.66 -20.43 24.52
N SER A 112 2.40 -20.00 24.47
CA SER A 112 1.28 -20.77 24.99
C SER A 112 0.98 -22.04 24.20
N ASN A 113 1.42 -22.13 22.94
CA ASN A 113 1.29 -23.32 22.10
C ASN A 113 2.58 -24.15 22.12
N ASN A 114 3.17 -24.34 23.31
CA ASN A 114 4.47 -25.00 23.52
C ASN A 114 5.62 -24.43 22.66
N GLY A 115 5.52 -23.17 22.20
CA GLY A 115 6.49 -22.54 21.30
C GLY A 115 6.45 -23.06 19.85
N THR A 116 5.42 -23.82 19.47
CA THR A 116 5.27 -24.37 18.11
C THR A 116 4.57 -23.41 17.14
N SER A 117 3.79 -22.48 17.69
CA SER A 117 3.16 -21.41 16.92
C SER A 117 4.21 -20.41 16.43
N ARG A 118 4.00 -19.88 15.23
CA ARG A 118 4.83 -18.85 14.59
C ARG A 118 4.02 -17.58 14.29
N ILE A 119 2.97 -17.32 15.07
CA ILE A 119 2.04 -16.21 14.84
C ILE A 119 2.78 -14.88 14.88
N ASN A 120 3.69 -14.67 15.85
CA ASN A 120 4.46 -13.44 15.92
C ASN A 120 5.30 -13.22 14.65
N GLU A 121 5.96 -14.27 14.16
CA GLU A 121 6.73 -14.23 12.93
C GLU A 121 5.84 -13.98 11.71
N GLN A 122 4.68 -14.64 11.59
CA GLN A 122 3.72 -14.43 10.51
C GLN A 122 3.28 -12.96 10.42
N PHE A 123 3.02 -12.29 11.54
CA PHE A 123 2.67 -10.87 11.54
C PHE A 123 3.84 -9.99 11.08
N HIS A 124 5.07 -10.29 11.49
CA HIS A 124 6.28 -9.57 11.07
C HIS A 124 6.73 -9.89 9.64
N ASP A 125 6.29 -11.03 9.09
CA ASP A 125 6.46 -11.40 7.68
C ASP A 125 5.43 -10.68 6.80
N PHE A 126 4.23 -10.47 7.32
CA PHE A 126 3.15 -9.79 6.61
C PHE A 126 3.25 -8.27 6.69
N PHE A 127 3.56 -7.70 7.86
CA PHE A 127 3.60 -6.26 8.10
C PHE A 127 5.04 -5.74 8.30
N SER A 128 5.27 -4.46 8.02
CA SER A 128 6.58 -3.81 8.25
C SER A 128 6.77 -3.35 9.70
N SER A 129 5.67 -3.03 10.39
CA SER A 129 5.65 -2.83 11.85
C SER A 129 4.23 -3.02 12.39
N LEU A 130 4.15 -3.20 13.70
CA LEU A 130 2.89 -3.34 14.43
C LEU A 130 2.79 -2.21 15.47
N ASP A 131 1.61 -1.63 15.61
CA ASP A 131 1.28 -0.71 16.71
C ASP A 131 -0.22 -0.81 17.02
N LEU A 132 -0.61 -0.30 18.17
CA LEU A 132 -1.98 -0.34 18.67
C LEU A 132 -2.40 1.03 19.16
N VAL A 133 -3.62 1.42 18.80
CA VAL A 133 -4.27 2.65 19.24
C VAL A 133 -5.62 2.30 19.84
N THR A 134 -5.93 2.86 21.00
CA THR A 134 -7.24 2.73 21.62
C THR A 134 -8.05 3.99 21.39
N LEU A 135 -9.35 3.81 21.11
CA LEU A 135 -10.29 4.91 21.01
C LEU A 135 -11.39 4.68 22.06
N PRO A 136 -11.68 5.65 22.96
CA PRO A 136 -12.81 5.53 23.88
C PRO A 136 -14.15 5.65 23.15
N TYR A 137 -15.26 5.65 23.88
CA TYR A 137 -16.56 5.92 23.27
C TYR A 137 -16.59 7.32 22.66
N PRO A 138 -17.14 7.49 21.44
CA PRO A 138 -17.21 8.79 20.79
C PRO A 138 -18.23 9.74 21.41
N VAL A 139 -19.16 9.22 22.23
CA VAL A 139 -20.25 9.96 22.87
C VAL A 139 -20.42 9.47 24.31
N ALA A 140 -20.80 10.35 25.23
CA ALA A 140 -21.10 9.98 26.63
C ALA A 140 -22.25 8.98 26.74
N ASN A 141 -23.28 9.14 25.89
CA ASN A 141 -24.46 8.30 25.88
C ASN A 141 -24.46 7.38 24.65
N THR A 142 -24.28 6.08 24.89
CA THR A 142 -24.20 5.08 23.82
C THR A 142 -25.47 4.98 22.95
N LYS A 143 -26.61 5.50 23.43
CA LYS A 143 -27.85 5.60 22.63
C LYS A 143 -27.72 6.54 21.43
N ASP A 144 -26.73 7.43 21.43
CA ASP A 144 -26.49 8.38 20.36
C ASP A 144 -25.54 7.84 19.27
N LEU A 145 -24.91 6.68 19.49
CA LEU A 145 -24.05 6.00 18.51
C LEU A 145 -24.71 5.81 17.12
N PRO A 146 -26.00 5.43 16.99
CA PRO A 146 -26.63 5.29 15.68
C PRO A 146 -26.73 6.61 14.89
N LYS A 147 -26.60 7.76 15.57
CA LYS A 147 -26.71 9.09 14.98
C LYS A 147 -25.35 9.76 14.79
N LEU A 148 -24.25 9.08 15.09
CA LEU A 148 -22.90 9.65 15.21
C LEU A 148 -22.50 10.54 14.02
N SER A 149 -22.82 10.12 12.79
CA SER A 149 -22.51 10.88 11.56
C SER A 149 -23.23 12.23 11.44
N ASN A 150 -24.30 12.43 12.21
CA ASN A 150 -25.13 13.64 12.18
C ASN A 150 -24.95 14.50 13.44
N LEU A 151 -24.18 14.04 14.42
CA LEU A 151 -23.94 14.80 15.65
C LEU A 151 -22.93 15.93 15.39
N PRO A 152 -23.14 17.11 15.97
CA PRO A 152 -22.14 18.16 15.94
C PRO A 152 -20.89 17.74 16.74
N THR A 153 -19.71 18.23 16.35
CA THR A 153 -18.44 17.91 17.03
C THR A 153 -18.47 18.24 18.52
N SER A 154 -19.27 19.22 18.95
CA SER A 154 -19.46 19.59 20.36
C SER A 154 -20.13 18.50 21.21
N GLU A 155 -20.83 17.56 20.59
CA GLU A 155 -21.46 16.41 21.26
C GLU A 155 -20.54 15.18 21.33
N LEU A 156 -19.35 15.27 20.73
CA LEU A 156 -18.36 14.19 20.76
C LEU A 156 -17.44 14.32 21.97
N GLU A 157 -17.07 13.19 22.55
CA GLU A 157 -16.21 13.13 23.71
C GLU A 157 -14.82 13.73 23.40
N PRO A 158 -14.31 14.70 24.20
CA PRO A 158 -13.01 15.31 23.96
C PRO A 158 -11.86 14.31 23.91
N ALA A 159 -11.92 13.26 24.74
CA ALA A 159 -10.93 12.18 24.75
C ALA A 159 -10.94 11.37 23.44
N TRP A 160 -12.12 11.15 22.86
CA TRP A 160 -12.23 10.49 21.57
C TRP A 160 -11.67 11.36 20.44
N LEU A 161 -12.00 12.65 20.42
CA LEU A 161 -11.46 13.60 19.44
C LEU A 161 -9.93 13.66 19.50
N ALA A 162 -9.35 13.70 20.70
CA ALA A 162 -7.91 13.64 20.90
C ALA A 162 -7.31 12.31 20.39
N GLY A 163 -7.99 11.20 20.64
CA GLY A 163 -7.61 9.87 20.14
C GLY A 163 -7.62 9.79 18.61
N VAL A 164 -8.67 10.31 17.96
CA VAL A 164 -8.78 10.37 16.49
C VAL A 164 -7.68 11.25 15.90
N LYS A 165 -7.39 12.39 16.52
CA LYS A 165 -6.26 13.24 16.10
C LYS A 165 -4.94 12.48 16.21
N GLY A 166 -4.69 11.80 17.33
CA GLY A 166 -3.48 11.00 17.52
C GLY A 166 -3.36 9.85 16.53
N LEU A 167 -4.48 9.20 16.20
CA LEU A 167 -4.54 8.18 15.15
C LEU A 167 -4.18 8.77 13.78
N TRP A 168 -4.72 9.94 13.44
CA TRP A 168 -4.39 10.63 12.18
C TRP A 168 -2.92 11.03 12.09
N ASP A 169 -2.35 11.54 13.19
CA ASP A 169 -0.93 11.89 13.27
C ASP A 169 -0.04 10.64 13.07
N LYS A 170 -0.43 9.49 13.64
CA LYS A 170 0.24 8.20 13.39
C LYS A 170 0.12 7.73 11.93
N ILE A 171 -1.10 7.77 11.37
CA ILE A 171 -1.34 7.37 9.97
C ILE A 171 -0.47 8.20 9.04
N THR A 172 -0.47 9.52 9.19
CA THR A 172 0.30 10.43 8.33
C THR A 172 1.81 10.30 8.55
N GLY A 173 2.26 10.05 9.78
CA GLY A 173 3.67 9.79 10.09
C GLY A 173 4.20 8.47 9.53
N LEU A 174 3.34 7.45 9.42
CA LEU A 174 3.70 6.13 8.86
C LEU A 174 3.45 6.02 7.35
N SER A 175 2.66 6.94 6.77
CA SER A 175 2.30 6.91 5.36
C SER A 175 3.51 7.18 4.47
N ALA A 176 4.10 6.12 3.95
CA ALA A 176 5.10 6.18 2.89
C ALA A 176 4.45 5.99 1.51
N ALA A 177 5.14 6.47 0.46
CA ALA A 177 4.79 6.11 -0.90
C ALA A 177 4.90 4.59 -1.05
N LYS A 178 3.94 3.97 -1.76
CA LYS A 178 4.03 2.54 -2.03
C LYS A 178 5.23 2.28 -2.94
N GLU A 179 6.07 1.34 -2.54
CA GLU A 179 7.27 0.98 -3.28
C GLU A 179 7.23 -0.49 -3.71
N MET A 180 7.76 -0.74 -4.91
CA MET A 180 8.00 -2.09 -5.44
C MET A 180 9.33 -2.08 -6.20
N GLY A 181 10.22 -3.01 -5.87
CA GLY A 181 11.54 -3.09 -6.49
C GLY A 181 12.36 -1.80 -6.40
N GLY A 182 12.24 -1.08 -5.27
CA GLY A 182 12.86 0.23 -5.03
C GLY A 182 12.21 1.41 -5.77
N MET A 183 11.15 1.16 -6.56
CA MET A 183 10.42 2.20 -7.27
C MET A 183 9.22 2.70 -6.48
N LYS A 184 9.14 4.02 -6.28
CA LYS A 184 7.93 4.68 -5.79
C LYS A 184 6.84 4.66 -6.86
N LEU A 185 5.77 3.93 -6.56
CA LEU A 185 4.65 3.75 -7.47
C LEU A 185 3.79 5.01 -7.53
N ARG A 186 3.34 5.35 -8.74
CA ARG A 186 2.36 6.41 -8.99
C ARG A 186 1.00 5.78 -9.29
N GLY A 187 0.03 6.62 -9.64
CA GLY A 187 -1.33 6.16 -9.93
C GLY A 187 -1.39 5.05 -10.99
N ALA A 188 -0.53 5.11 -12.01
CA ALA A 188 -0.51 4.07 -13.04
C ALA A 188 0.12 2.76 -12.58
N GLY A 189 1.24 2.80 -11.85
CA GLY A 189 1.82 1.59 -11.26
C GLY A 189 0.87 0.92 -10.27
N LEU A 190 0.14 1.70 -9.47
CA LEU A 190 -0.92 1.17 -8.60
C LEU A 190 -2.08 0.58 -9.40
N ALA A 191 -2.52 1.24 -10.48
CA ALA A 191 -3.58 0.71 -11.35
C ALA A 191 -3.16 -0.62 -12.01
N SER A 192 -1.96 -0.69 -12.57
CA SER A 192 -1.39 -1.92 -13.15
C SER A 192 -1.25 -3.03 -12.11
N MET A 193 -0.89 -2.69 -10.87
CA MET A 193 -0.85 -3.65 -9.77
C MET A 193 -2.24 -4.23 -9.44
N ILE A 194 -3.27 -3.39 -9.41
CA ILE A 194 -4.67 -3.81 -9.19
C ILE A 194 -5.16 -4.67 -10.35
N GLU A 195 -4.90 -4.27 -11.59
CA GLU A 195 -5.27 -5.00 -12.80
C GLU A 195 -4.67 -6.42 -12.77
N LYS A 196 -3.35 -6.51 -12.57
CA LYS A 196 -2.64 -7.80 -12.51
C LYS A 196 -3.10 -8.66 -11.35
N TRP A 197 -3.35 -8.07 -10.18
CA TRP A 197 -3.91 -8.78 -9.04
C TRP A 197 -5.29 -9.36 -9.34
N THR A 198 -6.15 -8.58 -10.00
CA THR A 198 -7.52 -8.98 -10.33
C THR A 198 -7.55 -10.16 -11.31
N GLU A 199 -6.62 -10.22 -12.26
CA GLU A 199 -6.42 -11.42 -13.10
C GLU A 199 -6.06 -12.66 -12.27
N SER A 200 -5.24 -12.47 -11.24
CA SER A 200 -4.69 -13.55 -10.41
C SER A 200 -5.71 -14.08 -9.40
N ILE A 201 -6.54 -13.23 -8.82
CA ILE A 201 -7.49 -13.62 -7.77
C ILE A 201 -8.77 -14.26 -8.30
N ASN A 202 -9.11 -14.01 -9.57
CA ASN A 202 -10.32 -14.52 -10.21
C ASN A 202 -10.12 -15.91 -10.85
N VAL A 203 -8.94 -16.51 -10.74
CA VAL A 203 -8.74 -17.92 -11.11
C VAL A 203 -9.04 -18.84 -9.91
N PRO A 204 -9.57 -20.06 -10.14
CA PRO A 204 -9.76 -21.03 -9.05
C PRO A 204 -8.46 -21.26 -8.28
N VAL A 205 -8.52 -21.41 -6.95
CA VAL A 205 -7.34 -21.56 -6.07
C VAL A 205 -6.41 -22.69 -6.52
N GLY A 206 -6.95 -23.82 -6.98
CA GLY A 206 -6.16 -24.94 -7.53
C GLY A 206 -5.50 -24.67 -8.89
N SER A 207 -5.89 -23.57 -9.55
CA SER A 207 -5.31 -23.04 -10.77
C SER A 207 -4.55 -21.73 -10.54
N PHE A 208 -4.38 -21.32 -9.28
CA PHE A 208 -3.54 -20.20 -8.91
C PHE A 208 -2.10 -20.56 -9.29
N ARG A 209 -1.69 -20.18 -10.51
CA ARG A 209 -0.29 -20.19 -10.89
C ARG A 209 0.33 -18.98 -10.22
N ALA A 210 1.32 -19.22 -9.38
CA ALA A 210 2.10 -18.17 -8.75
C ALA A 210 2.69 -17.27 -9.85
N ASN A 211 2.04 -16.13 -10.10
CA ASN A 211 2.71 -15.05 -10.79
C ASN A 211 3.88 -14.63 -9.88
N SER A 212 5.06 -14.46 -10.45
CA SER A 212 6.23 -14.08 -9.64
C SER A 212 6.20 -12.60 -9.28
N ALA A 213 6.90 -12.22 -8.19
CA ALA A 213 7.10 -10.80 -7.89
C ALA A 213 7.76 -10.05 -9.06
N GLN A 214 8.59 -10.75 -9.85
CA GLN A 214 9.18 -10.21 -11.07
C GLN A 214 8.14 -9.91 -12.15
N GLU A 215 7.21 -10.83 -12.42
CA GLU A 215 6.17 -10.60 -13.44
C GLU A 215 5.26 -9.42 -13.07
N LEU A 216 4.94 -9.29 -11.79
CA LEU A 216 4.21 -8.13 -11.31
C LEU A 216 5.05 -6.85 -11.46
N LEU A 217 6.35 -6.90 -11.14
CA LEU A 217 7.25 -5.77 -11.30
C LEU A 217 7.30 -5.34 -12.76
N ASP A 218 7.49 -6.28 -13.69
CA ASP A 218 7.56 -6.01 -15.13
C ASP A 218 6.27 -5.38 -15.66
N HIS A 219 5.12 -5.86 -15.18
CA HIS A 219 3.81 -5.31 -15.56
C HIS A 219 3.62 -3.88 -15.01
N VAL A 220 3.95 -3.65 -13.74
CA VAL A 220 3.90 -2.33 -13.10
C VAL A 220 4.86 -1.35 -13.79
N MET A 221 6.07 -1.80 -14.11
CA MET A 221 7.08 -1.05 -14.85
C MET A 221 6.55 -0.63 -16.23
N ALA A 222 5.91 -1.54 -16.95
CA ALA A 222 5.32 -1.24 -18.26
C ALA A 222 4.25 -0.16 -18.17
N GLY A 223 3.37 -0.21 -17.16
CA GLY A 223 2.35 0.79 -16.90
C GLY A 223 2.93 2.18 -16.56
N GLU A 224 3.93 2.24 -15.70
CA GLU A 224 4.64 3.49 -15.36
C GLU A 224 5.37 4.09 -16.58
N VAL A 225 6.05 3.25 -17.37
CA VAL A 225 6.71 3.68 -18.61
C VAL A 225 5.69 4.22 -19.62
N ALA A 226 4.55 3.55 -19.80
CA ALA A 226 3.51 4.00 -20.73
C ALA A 226 3.02 5.42 -20.38
N GLN A 227 2.76 5.71 -19.11
CA GLN A 227 2.41 7.08 -18.70
C GLN A 227 3.55 8.07 -18.88
N ALA A 228 4.79 7.68 -18.58
CA ALA A 228 5.95 8.53 -18.78
C ALA A 228 6.15 8.87 -20.27
N LYS A 229 5.86 7.95 -21.20
CA LYS A 229 5.86 8.23 -22.66
C LYS A 229 4.84 9.30 -23.04
N VAL A 230 3.63 9.26 -22.48
CA VAL A 230 2.59 10.29 -22.72
C VAL A 230 3.09 11.66 -22.23
N LYS A 231 3.69 11.70 -21.03
CA LYS A 231 4.28 12.93 -20.49
C LYS A 231 5.43 13.43 -21.35
N PHE A 232 6.33 12.54 -21.78
CA PHE A 232 7.44 12.87 -22.69
C PHE A 232 6.93 13.49 -23.99
N ALA A 233 5.93 12.88 -24.64
CA ALA A 233 5.37 13.41 -25.87
C ALA A 233 4.81 14.83 -25.69
N ARG A 234 4.10 15.09 -24.58
CA ARG A 234 3.60 16.44 -24.26
C ARG A 234 4.73 17.46 -24.06
N LEU A 235 5.79 17.07 -23.36
CA LEU A 235 6.96 17.94 -23.14
C LEU A 235 7.67 18.26 -24.45
N MET A 236 7.84 17.27 -25.33
CA MET A 236 8.43 17.47 -26.64
C MET A 236 7.56 18.36 -27.52
N GLN A 237 6.26 18.10 -27.58
CA GLN A 237 5.33 18.92 -28.36
C GLN A 237 5.38 20.39 -27.97
N SER A 238 5.44 20.72 -26.67
CA SER A 238 5.56 22.11 -26.19
C SER A 238 6.90 22.79 -26.52
N LYS A 239 7.91 22.03 -26.95
CA LYS A 239 9.23 22.56 -27.33
C LYS A 239 9.39 22.66 -28.85
N MET A 240 8.50 22.04 -29.62
CA MET A 240 8.56 21.97 -31.09
C MET A 240 7.83 23.12 -31.78
N ASP A 241 7.69 24.27 -31.11
CA ASP A 241 6.99 25.45 -31.65
C ASP A 241 7.75 26.14 -32.81
N LYS A 242 9.06 25.90 -32.95
CA LYS A 242 9.92 26.42 -34.02
C LYS A 242 10.96 25.39 -34.43
N ALA A 243 11.38 25.45 -35.70
CA ALA A 243 12.49 24.65 -36.19
C ALA A 243 13.78 24.96 -35.41
N MET A 244 14.50 23.92 -34.99
CA MET A 244 15.78 24.01 -34.27
C MET A 244 16.80 23.02 -34.84
N PRO A 245 18.11 23.18 -34.59
CA PRO A 245 19.11 22.18 -35.02
C PRO A 245 18.82 20.79 -34.44
N GLU A 246 19.14 19.72 -35.18
CA GLU A 246 18.93 18.33 -34.72
C GLU A 246 19.58 18.06 -33.35
N ALA A 247 20.78 18.61 -33.12
CA ALA A 247 21.47 18.50 -31.83
C ALA A 247 20.64 19.07 -30.66
N GLU A 248 19.91 20.16 -30.90
CA GLU A 248 19.01 20.76 -29.90
C GLU A 248 17.76 19.91 -29.69
N VAL A 249 17.19 19.31 -30.74
CA VAL A 249 16.07 18.34 -30.61
C VAL A 249 16.48 17.16 -29.73
N ARG A 250 17.66 16.58 -29.98
CA ARG A 250 18.17 15.43 -29.20
C ARG A 250 18.49 15.81 -27.75
N ALA A 251 19.06 17.00 -27.52
CA ALA A 251 19.28 17.50 -26.16
C ALA A 251 17.96 17.77 -25.42
N ALA A 252 16.97 18.34 -26.11
CA ALA A 252 15.63 18.56 -25.58
C ALA A 252 14.93 17.25 -25.22
N ALA A 253 15.10 16.21 -26.06
CA ALA A 253 14.58 14.86 -25.80
C ALA A 253 15.23 14.23 -24.57
N GLN A 254 16.56 14.30 -24.42
CA GLN A 254 17.24 13.77 -23.24
C GLN A 254 16.75 14.47 -21.96
N LYS A 255 16.58 15.79 -22.00
CA LYS A 255 16.00 16.55 -20.89
C LYS A 255 14.54 16.17 -20.63
N ALA A 256 13.75 15.94 -21.68
CA ALA A 256 12.35 15.51 -21.56
C ALA A 256 12.22 14.10 -20.97
N VAL A 257 13.16 13.17 -21.26
CA VAL A 257 13.21 11.85 -20.63
C VAL A 257 13.44 11.97 -19.12
N GLU A 258 14.41 12.80 -18.71
CA GLU A 258 14.70 13.06 -17.29
C GLU A 258 13.50 13.69 -16.57
N GLU A 259 12.88 14.71 -17.18
CA GLU A 259 11.68 15.36 -16.64
C GLU A 259 10.46 14.43 -16.61
N ALA A 260 10.29 13.57 -17.61
CA ALA A 260 9.20 12.61 -17.70
C ALA A 260 9.33 11.51 -16.65
N ALA A 261 10.54 10.98 -16.44
CA ALA A 261 10.81 9.98 -15.42
C ALA A 261 10.62 10.52 -13.99
N GLY A 262 10.90 11.80 -13.81
CA GLY A 262 10.74 12.51 -12.55
C GLY A 262 11.89 12.28 -11.57
N PRO A 263 11.88 13.03 -10.46
CA PRO A 263 12.98 13.03 -9.51
C PRO A 263 13.12 11.66 -8.83
N GLY A 264 14.35 11.17 -8.72
CA GLY A 264 14.66 9.90 -8.05
C GLY A 264 14.28 8.64 -8.82
N ALA A 265 13.97 8.74 -10.11
CA ALA A 265 13.71 7.56 -10.94
C ALA A 265 14.95 6.66 -11.02
N LEU A 266 14.73 5.34 -10.84
CA LEU A 266 15.78 4.32 -10.94
C LEU A 266 16.42 4.31 -12.33
N ALA A 267 17.71 3.96 -12.42
CA ALA A 267 18.44 3.90 -13.67
C ALA A 267 17.76 2.98 -14.71
N GLY A 268 17.34 1.78 -14.29
CA GLY A 268 16.63 0.84 -15.17
C GLY A 268 15.29 1.39 -15.69
N PHE A 269 14.59 2.23 -14.93
CA PHE A 269 13.38 2.89 -15.40
C PHE A 269 13.69 3.94 -16.47
N LYS A 270 14.73 4.76 -16.27
CA LYS A 270 15.17 5.75 -17.25
C LYS A 270 15.62 5.10 -18.54
N GLU A 271 16.34 3.98 -18.45
CA GLU A 271 16.76 3.19 -19.61
C GLU A 271 15.54 2.63 -20.37
N ALA A 272 14.59 2.02 -19.66
CA ALA A 272 13.36 1.51 -20.25
C ALA A 272 12.53 2.61 -20.92
N LEU A 273 12.44 3.80 -20.31
CA LEU A 273 11.77 4.96 -20.90
C LEU A 273 12.50 5.45 -22.15
N SER A 274 13.82 5.63 -22.08
CA SER A 274 14.66 6.08 -23.19
C SER A 274 14.51 5.16 -24.41
N LYS A 275 14.65 3.85 -24.21
CA LYS A 275 14.39 2.84 -25.25
C LYS A 275 12.97 2.94 -25.79
N GLY A 276 12.00 3.14 -24.89
CA GLY A 276 10.58 3.21 -25.24
C GLY A 276 10.15 4.45 -26.03
N VAL A 277 10.94 5.53 -26.02
CA VAL A 277 10.65 6.77 -26.78
C VAL A 277 11.56 6.98 -27.98
N SER A 278 12.49 6.06 -28.26
CA SER A 278 13.46 6.19 -29.35
C SER A 278 12.81 6.52 -30.70
N ASP A 279 11.75 5.79 -31.07
CA ASP A 279 11.04 6.03 -32.32
C ASP A 279 10.31 7.38 -32.35
N LEU A 280 9.84 7.86 -31.20
CA LEU A 280 9.23 9.20 -31.08
C LEU A 280 10.28 10.30 -31.31
N ILE A 281 11.50 10.10 -30.80
CA ILE A 281 12.61 11.05 -31.00
C ILE A 281 12.93 11.17 -32.49
N GLU A 282 13.05 10.06 -33.20
CA GLU A 282 13.29 10.08 -34.65
C GLU A 282 12.12 10.74 -35.42
N GLY A 283 10.88 10.53 -34.95
CA GLY A 283 9.71 11.25 -35.45
C GLY A 283 9.82 12.77 -35.31
N TYR A 284 10.24 13.26 -34.14
CA TYR A 284 10.45 14.69 -33.89
C TYR A 284 11.60 15.27 -34.71
N VAL A 285 12.71 14.54 -34.87
CA VAL A 285 13.83 14.97 -35.72
C VAL A 285 13.34 15.17 -37.16
N LYS A 286 12.57 14.22 -37.69
CA LYS A 286 11.99 14.33 -39.04
C LYS A 286 11.02 15.50 -39.16
N GLN A 287 10.08 15.64 -38.23
CA GLN A 287 9.12 16.75 -38.20
C GLN A 287 9.83 18.12 -38.18
N ASN A 288 10.91 18.22 -37.43
CA ASN A 288 11.68 19.43 -37.31
C ASN A 288 12.47 19.77 -38.60
N LEU A 289 12.95 18.76 -39.34
CA LEU A 289 13.53 18.96 -40.68
C LEU A 289 12.50 19.48 -41.68
N ASP A 290 11.26 19.02 -41.60
CA ASP A 290 10.17 19.50 -42.45
C ASP A 290 9.81 20.96 -42.10
N LEU A 291 9.73 21.31 -40.81
CA LEU A 291 9.53 22.70 -40.34
C LEU A 291 10.65 23.67 -40.76
N ALA A 292 11.88 23.18 -40.98
CA ALA A 292 13.00 24.00 -41.43
C ALA A 292 13.00 24.26 -42.95
N ARG A 293 12.17 23.53 -43.71
CA ARG A 293 12.03 23.66 -45.17
C ARG A 293 10.91 24.62 -45.57
N ASP A 294 9.94 24.83 -44.69
CA ASP A 294 8.83 25.80 -44.83
C ASP A 294 9.24 27.21 -44.37
#